data_AF-A0A661FDH2-F1
#
_entry.id   AF-A0A661FDH2-F1
#
_cell.length_a   1.000
_cell.length_b   1.000
_cell.length_c   1.000
_cell.angle_alpha   90.00
_cell.angle_beta   90.00
_cell.angle_gamma   90.00
#
_symmetry.space_group_name_H-M   'P 1'
#
loop_
_entity.id
_entity.type
_entity.pdbx_description
1 polymer ?
#
loop_
_entity_poly.entity_id
_entity_poly.type
_entity_poly.pdbx_seq_one_letter_code
_entity_poly.pdbx_strand_id
1 'polypeptide(L)'
;MQRIRVATSILLLVVGVSAQAGPTEDFNTLLTEAWEWQLVESPVFASRLGDRRNNDQWGDISLAAYERRHTEQRDFLRRLRAIDSSRLSAADQLNYDLFRRELQDDIDSYQYKNYLMPMSQRGGVQSLESTAETVRLATVQDYEDWLVRMSRVESVIEQTMELQEEGRKTGYMPPKILMERIPDQISSQLTEDPESSPFYIAFAEMPDSISTEDQERIRQTAKKIIDESIVPAYRRFSRYFDDRYLPASRDSIGASSLPNGEAFYEYRVRSFTTTQMTPDEVHRLGLTEVKRIRDEMQLIIDELEFSGSFDDFLNFLRTDSQFYYD
;
A
#
# COMPACT_ATOMS: atom_id res chain seq x y z
N MET A 1 -76.06 2.24 49.50
CA MET A 1 -74.95 2.54 50.43
C MET A 1 -73.68 1.87 49.90
N GLN A 2 -72.92 2.58 49.07
CA GLN A 2 -71.77 2.04 48.32
C GLN A 2 -70.45 2.36 49.04
N ARG A 3 -69.58 1.34 49.08
CA ARG A 3 -68.28 1.34 49.76
C ARG A 3 -67.25 2.16 48.96
N ILE A 4 -66.55 3.05 49.64
CA ILE A 4 -65.41 3.82 49.12
C ILE A 4 -64.18 2.89 49.08
N ARG A 5 -63.58 2.72 47.90
CA ARG A 5 -62.24 2.13 47.73
C ARG A 5 -61.28 3.26 47.38
N VAL A 6 -60.31 3.51 48.25
CA VAL A 6 -59.17 4.39 47.97
C VAL A 6 -58.12 3.54 47.24
N ALA A 7 -57.81 3.90 46.00
CA ALA A 7 -56.73 3.28 45.23
C ALA A 7 -55.54 4.25 45.21
N THR A 8 -54.44 3.82 45.79
CA THR A 8 -53.16 4.54 45.83
C THR A 8 -52.44 4.32 44.49
N SER A 9 -52.25 5.38 43.72
CA SER A 9 -51.44 5.35 42.50
C SER A 9 -49.96 5.51 42.84
N ILE A 10 -49.17 4.46 42.62
CA ILE A 10 -47.70 4.51 42.66
C ILE A 10 -47.22 4.90 41.26
N LEU A 11 -46.59 6.08 41.15
CA LEU A 11 -45.93 6.54 39.93
C LEU A 11 -44.51 5.94 39.89
N LEU A 12 -44.30 4.93 39.06
CA LEU A 12 -42.97 4.36 38.79
C LEU A 12 -42.27 5.23 37.73
N LEU A 13 -41.32 6.06 38.16
CA LEU A 13 -40.37 6.73 37.28
C LEU A 13 -39.34 5.69 36.80
N VAL A 14 -39.48 5.23 35.57
CA VAL A 14 -38.43 4.48 34.88
C VAL A 14 -37.38 5.50 34.43
N VAL A 15 -36.33 5.66 35.23
CA VAL A 15 -35.10 6.33 34.78
C VAL A 15 -34.42 5.35 33.84
N GLY A 16 -34.50 5.61 32.54
CA GLY A 16 -33.69 4.92 31.55
C GLY A 16 -32.23 5.23 31.83
N VAL A 17 -31.50 4.26 32.38
CA VAL A 17 -30.03 4.31 32.41
C VAL A 17 -29.59 4.09 30.97
N SER A 18 -29.33 5.17 30.24
CA SER A 18 -28.48 5.08 29.06
C SER A 18 -27.13 4.58 29.57
N ALA A 19 -26.84 3.30 29.34
CA ALA A 19 -25.52 2.75 29.61
C ALA A 19 -24.54 3.52 28.72
N GLN A 20 -23.81 4.46 29.31
CA GLN A 20 -22.74 5.14 28.63
C GLN A 20 -21.62 4.11 28.49
N ALA A 21 -21.31 3.73 27.24
CA ALA A 21 -20.24 2.79 26.92
C ALA A 21 -18.95 3.21 27.65
N GLY A 22 -18.21 2.22 28.15
CA GLY A 22 -16.95 2.46 28.86
C GLY A 22 -15.80 2.75 27.89
N PRO A 23 -14.67 3.33 28.34
CA PRO A 23 -13.51 3.61 27.48
C PRO A 23 -13.01 2.43 26.64
N THR A 24 -13.10 1.20 27.17
CA THR A 24 -12.74 -0.02 26.44
C THR A 24 -13.72 -0.34 25.31
N GLU A 25 -15.02 -0.16 25.53
CA GLU A 25 -16.04 -0.40 24.50
C GLU A 25 -15.90 0.65 23.39
N ASP A 26 -15.77 1.93 23.76
CA ASP A 26 -15.52 3.02 22.82
C ASP A 26 -14.26 2.78 21.98
N PHE A 27 -13.18 2.30 22.59
CA PHE A 27 -11.92 1.98 21.91
C PHE A 27 -12.09 0.83 20.92
N ASN A 28 -12.72 -0.27 21.33
CA ASN A 28 -12.95 -1.42 20.46
C ASN A 28 -13.89 -1.07 19.28
N THR A 29 -14.91 -0.24 19.52
CA THR A 29 -15.77 0.29 18.46
C THR A 29 -14.96 1.14 17.48
N LEU A 30 -14.10 2.04 17.98
CA LEU A 30 -13.26 2.89 17.13
C LEU A 30 -12.30 2.05 16.26
N LEU A 31 -11.65 1.03 16.83
CA LEU A 31 -10.79 0.11 16.08
C LEU A 31 -11.56 -0.64 15.00
N THR A 32 -12.77 -1.12 15.32
CA THR A 32 -13.63 -1.82 14.36
C THR A 32 -14.00 -0.90 13.20
N GLU A 33 -14.43 0.33 13.49
CA GLU A 33 -14.79 1.29 12.45
C GLU A 33 -13.59 1.68 11.57
N ALA A 34 -12.42 1.90 12.17
CA ALA A 34 -11.20 2.21 11.41
C ALA A 34 -10.76 1.03 10.52
N TRP A 35 -10.90 -0.20 11.01
CA TRP A 35 -10.63 -1.40 10.23
C TRP A 35 -11.57 -1.55 9.04
N GLU A 36 -12.88 -1.40 9.27
CA GLU A 36 -13.87 -1.47 8.18
C GLU A 36 -13.65 -0.35 7.16
N TRP A 37 -13.34 0.86 7.61
CA TRP A 37 -12.96 1.97 6.75
C TRP A 37 -11.73 1.64 5.89
N GLN A 38 -10.68 1.07 6.48
CA GLN A 38 -9.47 0.68 5.76
C GLN A 38 -9.75 -0.38 4.68
N LEU A 39 -10.61 -1.36 4.97
CA LEU A 39 -11.01 -2.39 4.01
C LEU A 39 -11.80 -1.82 2.83
N VAL A 40 -12.64 -0.80 3.07
CA VAL A 40 -13.38 -0.10 2.02
C VAL A 40 -12.46 0.79 1.17
N GLU A 41 -11.57 1.55 1.80
CA GLU A 41 -10.65 2.46 1.11
C GLU A 41 -9.52 1.71 0.38
N SER A 42 -9.22 0.47 0.77
CA SER A 42 -8.19 -0.37 0.14
C SER A 42 -8.74 -1.72 -0.34
N PRO A 43 -9.59 -1.76 -1.40
CA PRO A 43 -10.26 -2.99 -1.83
C PRO A 43 -9.30 -4.14 -2.23
N VAL A 44 -8.15 -3.82 -2.83
CA VAL A 44 -7.14 -4.84 -3.18
C VAL A 44 -6.53 -5.47 -1.94
N PHE A 45 -6.27 -4.67 -0.90
CA PHE A 45 -5.81 -5.16 0.39
C PHE A 45 -6.87 -6.04 1.06
N ALA A 46 -8.14 -5.62 1.03
CA ALA A 46 -9.26 -6.42 1.52
C ALA A 46 -9.35 -7.79 0.81
N SER A 47 -9.23 -7.82 -0.53
CA SER A 47 -9.19 -9.06 -1.31
C SER A 47 -8.04 -10.00 -0.89
N ARG A 48 -6.84 -9.46 -0.64
CA ARG A 48 -5.68 -10.24 -0.19
C ARG A 48 -5.91 -10.90 1.17
N LEU A 49 -6.69 -10.26 2.04
CA LEU A 49 -7.10 -10.81 3.33
C LEU A 49 -8.27 -11.80 3.22
N GLY A 50 -8.85 -11.96 2.03
CA GLY A 50 -10.00 -12.83 1.79
C GLY A 50 -11.36 -12.16 1.97
N ASP A 51 -11.40 -10.83 2.20
CA ASP A 51 -12.65 -10.07 2.17
C ASP A 51 -13.05 -9.78 0.73
N ARG A 52 -14.23 -10.29 0.35
CA ARG A 52 -14.73 -10.23 -1.02
C ARG A 52 -15.79 -9.14 -1.27
N ARG A 53 -16.13 -8.31 -0.28
CA ARG A 53 -17.23 -7.34 -0.38
C ARG A 53 -17.03 -6.30 -1.49
N ASN A 54 -15.79 -5.92 -1.76
CA ASN A 54 -15.39 -4.94 -2.81
C ASN A 54 -14.34 -5.55 -3.77
N ASN A 55 -14.44 -6.86 -4.02
CA ASN A 55 -13.41 -7.62 -4.74
C ASN A 55 -13.21 -7.17 -6.20
N ASP A 56 -14.19 -6.45 -6.75
CA ASP A 56 -14.24 -5.93 -8.11
C ASP A 56 -13.76 -4.45 -8.22
N GLN A 57 -13.35 -3.84 -7.10
CA GLN A 57 -12.93 -2.43 -7.03
C GLN A 57 -11.41 -2.28 -7.01
N TRP A 58 -10.92 -1.16 -7.56
CA TRP A 58 -9.62 -0.58 -7.22
C TRP A 58 -9.79 0.49 -6.13
N GLY A 59 -8.72 0.81 -5.42
CA GLY A 59 -8.72 1.97 -4.53
C GLY A 59 -8.79 3.27 -5.34
N ASP A 60 -9.57 4.25 -4.85
CA ASP A 60 -9.63 5.58 -5.44
C ASP A 60 -8.38 6.38 -5.05
N ILE A 61 -7.51 6.66 -6.01
CA ILE A 61 -6.26 7.41 -5.82
C ILE A 61 -6.37 8.86 -6.32
N SER A 62 -7.58 9.36 -6.57
CA SER A 62 -7.77 10.76 -6.94
C SER A 62 -7.30 11.72 -5.84
N LEU A 63 -6.97 12.97 -6.22
CA LEU A 63 -6.61 14.03 -5.26
C LEU A 63 -7.70 14.23 -4.20
N ALA A 64 -8.97 14.16 -4.60
CA ALA A 64 -10.11 14.28 -3.70
C ALA A 64 -10.16 13.14 -2.68
N ALA A 65 -9.81 11.91 -3.09
CA ALA A 65 -9.75 10.77 -2.18
C ALA A 65 -8.62 10.90 -1.16
N TYR A 66 -7.45 11.40 -1.57
CA TYR A 66 -6.35 11.68 -0.64
C TYR A 66 -6.74 12.73 0.41
N GLU A 67 -7.39 13.83 0.02
CA GLU A 67 -7.87 14.85 0.97
C GLU A 67 -8.97 14.31 1.90
N ARG A 68 -9.91 13.53 1.36
CA ARG A 68 -10.97 12.87 2.14
C ARG A 68 -10.37 11.95 3.19
N ARG A 69 -9.49 11.02 2.79
CA ARG A 69 -8.82 10.09 3.71
C ARG A 69 -8.02 10.82 4.78
N HIS A 70 -7.31 11.89 4.41
CA HIS A 70 -6.59 12.70 5.39
C HIS A 70 -7.53 13.32 6.44
N THR A 71 -8.70 13.81 6.02
CA THR A 71 -9.72 14.35 6.93
C THR A 71 -10.28 13.27 7.86
N GLU A 72 -10.58 12.09 7.32
CA GLU A 72 -11.10 10.94 8.07
C GLU A 72 -10.09 10.40 9.09
N GLN A 73 -8.82 10.25 8.71
CA GLN A 73 -7.73 9.88 9.61
C GLN A 73 -7.57 10.87 10.76
N ARG A 74 -7.68 12.18 10.49
CA ARG A 74 -7.68 13.21 11.55
C ARG A 74 -8.87 13.07 12.49
N ASP A 75 -10.02 12.68 11.98
CA ASP A 75 -11.20 12.41 12.80
C ASP A 75 -11.00 11.18 13.70
N PHE A 76 -10.48 10.08 13.15
CA PHE A 76 -10.11 8.90 13.93
C PHE A 76 -9.12 9.25 15.05
N LEU A 77 -8.07 10.02 14.77
CA LEU A 77 -7.10 10.43 15.77
C LEU A 77 -7.72 11.33 16.86
N ARG A 78 -8.62 12.24 16.47
CA ARG A 78 -9.36 13.08 17.40
C ARG A 78 -10.23 12.25 18.34
N ARG A 79 -10.97 11.27 17.79
CA ARG A 79 -11.81 10.34 18.56
C ARG A 79 -10.98 9.46 19.47
N LEU A 80 -9.86 8.94 18.98
CA LEU A 80 -8.91 8.15 19.76
C LEU A 80 -8.42 8.94 20.98
N ARG A 81 -7.97 10.18 20.79
CA ARG A 81 -7.48 11.06 21.87
C ARG A 81 -8.54 11.44 22.91
N ALA A 82 -9.83 11.26 22.62
CA ALA A 82 -10.91 11.49 23.57
C ALA A 82 -11.11 10.31 24.54
N ILE A 83 -10.55 9.14 24.22
CA ILE A 83 -10.62 7.96 25.07
C ILE A 83 -9.56 8.06 26.17
N ASP A 84 -9.97 7.89 27.43
CA ASP A 84 -9.06 7.84 28.57
C ASP A 84 -8.28 6.51 28.58
N SER A 85 -7.09 6.52 27.97
CA SER A 85 -6.24 5.35 27.84
C SER A 85 -5.77 4.78 29.19
N SER A 86 -5.77 5.58 30.27
CA SER A 86 -5.40 5.10 31.60
C SER A 86 -6.39 4.08 32.17
N ARG A 87 -7.61 4.04 31.62
CA ARG A 87 -8.69 3.11 32.00
C ARG A 87 -8.76 1.87 31.13
N LEU A 88 -7.88 1.75 30.13
CA LEU A 88 -7.77 0.58 29.27
C LEU A 88 -6.95 -0.53 29.94
N SER A 89 -7.12 -1.78 29.48
CA SER A 89 -6.25 -2.88 29.87
C SER A 89 -4.81 -2.63 29.37
N ALA A 90 -3.81 -3.30 29.95
CA ALA A 90 -2.42 -3.15 29.48
C ALA A 90 -2.24 -3.52 27.99
N ALA A 91 -2.99 -4.52 27.50
CA ALA A 91 -3.00 -4.89 26.09
C ALA A 91 -3.64 -3.80 25.22
N ASP A 92 -4.76 -3.23 25.67
CA ASP A 92 -5.45 -2.17 24.95
C ASP A 92 -4.67 -0.85 24.98
N GLN A 93 -3.90 -0.58 26.03
CA GLN A 93 -2.96 0.55 26.08
C GLN A 93 -1.89 0.44 25.00
N LEU A 94 -1.33 -0.76 24.81
CA LEU A 94 -0.39 -1.01 23.72
C LEU A 94 -1.07 -0.80 22.35
N ASN A 95 -2.25 -1.38 22.14
CA ASN A 95 -3.00 -1.20 20.89
C ASN A 95 -3.34 0.28 20.63
N TYR A 96 -3.71 1.02 21.67
CA TYR A 96 -3.98 2.44 21.61
C TYR A 96 -2.74 3.21 21.14
N ASP A 97 -1.57 2.92 21.71
CA ASP A 97 -0.33 3.61 21.34
C ASP A 97 0.14 3.28 19.92
N LEU A 98 -0.01 2.02 19.49
CA LEU A 98 0.28 1.60 18.12
C LEU A 98 -0.64 2.29 17.13
N PHE A 99 -1.95 2.26 17.35
CA PHE A 99 -2.94 2.87 16.47
C PHE A 99 -2.81 4.39 16.43
N ARG A 100 -2.54 5.03 17.57
CA ARG A 100 -2.24 6.47 17.65
C ARG A 100 -1.02 6.83 16.81
N ARG A 101 0.03 6.01 16.88
CA ARG A 101 1.27 6.22 16.13
C ARG A 101 1.03 6.08 14.63
N GLU A 102 0.30 5.04 14.21
CA GLU A 102 -0.07 4.82 12.80
C GLU A 102 -0.85 5.99 12.22
N LEU A 103 -1.95 6.40 12.89
CA LEU A 103 -2.75 7.54 12.45
C LEU A 103 -1.93 8.84 12.39
N GLN A 104 -1.06 9.08 13.37
CA GLN A 104 -0.22 10.28 13.37
C GLN A 104 0.79 10.24 12.22
N ASP A 105 1.39 9.08 11.94
CA ASP A 105 2.34 8.92 10.84
C ASP A 105 1.68 9.17 9.48
N ASP A 106 0.46 8.65 9.27
CA ASP A 106 -0.33 8.89 8.06
C ASP A 106 -0.70 10.37 7.88
N ILE A 107 -1.18 11.01 8.95
CA ILE A 107 -1.54 12.44 8.97
C ILE A 107 -0.31 13.30 8.69
N ASP A 108 0.82 13.00 9.31
CA ASP A 108 2.07 13.73 9.12
C ASP A 108 2.61 13.53 7.70
N SER A 109 2.43 12.34 7.11
CA SER A 109 2.89 12.01 5.76
C SER A 109 2.25 12.91 4.69
N TYR A 110 1.00 13.31 4.90
CA TYR A 110 0.18 14.02 3.91
C TYR A 110 0.84 15.32 3.44
N GLN A 111 1.45 16.07 4.37
CA GLN A 111 2.08 17.36 4.07
C GLN A 111 3.26 17.25 3.09
N TYR A 112 3.89 16.08 2.99
CA TYR A 112 5.03 15.84 2.12
C TYR A 112 4.63 15.41 0.71
N LYS A 113 3.32 15.25 0.45
CA LYS A 113 2.76 15.03 -0.89
C LYS A 113 3.42 13.92 -1.70
N ASN A 114 3.93 12.89 -1.02
CA ASN A 114 4.55 11.74 -1.68
C ASN A 114 3.57 11.01 -2.62
N TYR A 115 2.27 11.12 -2.36
CA TYR A 115 1.21 10.62 -3.24
C TYR A 115 1.21 11.25 -4.65
N LEU A 116 1.86 12.40 -4.86
CA LEU A 116 2.05 13.00 -6.19
C LEU A 116 3.13 12.32 -7.03
N MET A 117 3.88 11.37 -6.45
CA MET A 117 4.85 10.53 -7.15
C MET A 117 4.39 9.05 -7.07
N PRO A 118 3.28 8.69 -7.74
CA PRO A 118 2.55 7.43 -7.48
C PRO A 118 3.21 6.16 -8.03
N MET A 119 4.41 6.26 -8.63
CA MET A 119 5.09 5.11 -9.23
C MET A 119 6.61 5.17 -9.06
N SER A 120 7.24 4.01 -9.12
CA SER A 120 8.69 3.82 -9.15
C SER A 120 9.04 2.64 -10.07
N GLN A 121 10.33 2.38 -10.29
CA GLN A 121 10.79 1.19 -11.02
C GLN A 121 10.40 -0.14 -10.37
N ARG A 122 9.87 -0.13 -9.13
CA ARG A 122 9.43 -1.31 -8.38
C ARG A 122 7.90 -1.48 -8.30
N GLY A 123 7.15 -0.61 -8.96
CA GLY A 123 5.69 -0.71 -8.98
C GLY A 123 4.98 0.59 -9.30
N GLY A 124 3.70 0.46 -9.58
CA GLY A 124 2.80 1.52 -10.00
C GLY A 124 1.78 0.97 -11.00
N VAL A 125 1.15 1.86 -11.77
CA VAL A 125 0.15 1.41 -12.76
C VAL A 125 0.73 0.54 -13.86
N GLN A 126 2.03 0.55 -14.09
CA GLN A 126 2.70 -0.29 -15.09
C GLN A 126 2.78 -1.78 -14.70
N SER A 127 2.37 -2.14 -13.49
CA SER A 127 2.42 -3.52 -12.97
C SER A 127 1.11 -3.97 -12.32
N LEU A 128 -0.04 -3.43 -12.76
CA LEU A 128 -1.36 -3.75 -12.14
C LEU A 128 -1.76 -5.21 -12.32
N GLU A 129 -1.30 -5.87 -13.39
CA GLU A 129 -1.55 -7.28 -13.68
C GLU A 129 -1.10 -8.20 -12.54
N SER A 130 0.02 -7.86 -11.87
CA SER A 130 0.58 -8.64 -10.76
C SER A 130 -0.36 -8.76 -9.57
N THR A 131 -1.42 -7.93 -9.51
CA THR A 131 -2.47 -8.06 -8.50
C THR A 131 -3.13 -9.44 -8.55
N ALA A 132 -3.28 -10.04 -9.73
CA ALA A 132 -3.84 -11.38 -9.92
C ALA A 132 -3.07 -12.47 -9.16
N GLU A 133 -1.76 -12.29 -8.94
CA GLU A 133 -0.91 -13.23 -8.21
C GLU A 133 -1.16 -13.19 -6.69
N THR A 134 -1.75 -12.10 -6.21
CA THR A 134 -1.94 -11.84 -4.78
C THR A 134 -3.39 -12.00 -4.32
N VAL A 135 -4.32 -12.17 -5.26
CA VAL A 135 -5.74 -12.39 -4.96
C VAL A 135 -6.15 -13.80 -5.34
N ARG A 136 -7.19 -14.31 -4.71
CA ARG A 136 -7.66 -15.67 -4.96
C ARG A 136 -8.55 -15.72 -6.22
N LEU A 137 -8.12 -16.49 -7.22
CA LEU A 137 -8.91 -16.82 -8.42
C LEU A 137 -9.25 -18.32 -8.43
N ALA A 138 -10.39 -18.70 -7.85
CA ALA A 138 -10.77 -20.12 -7.68
C ALA A 138 -12.18 -20.46 -8.20
N THR A 139 -13.07 -19.48 -8.26
CA THR A 139 -14.48 -19.65 -8.64
C THR A 139 -14.83 -18.76 -9.81
N VAL A 140 -15.94 -19.04 -10.50
CA VAL A 140 -16.45 -18.16 -11.57
C VAL A 140 -16.53 -16.70 -11.11
N GLN A 141 -17.10 -16.45 -9.92
CA GLN A 141 -17.22 -15.09 -9.38
C GLN A 141 -15.85 -14.40 -9.20
N ASP A 142 -14.80 -15.12 -8.78
CA ASP A 142 -13.48 -14.52 -8.60
C ASP A 142 -12.91 -14.00 -9.93
N TYR A 143 -13.16 -14.73 -11.02
CA TYR A 143 -12.76 -14.30 -12.37
C TYR A 143 -13.64 -13.16 -12.89
N GLU A 144 -14.94 -13.15 -12.61
CA GLU A 144 -15.81 -12.02 -12.95
C GLU A 144 -15.40 -10.74 -12.22
N ASP A 145 -15.09 -10.81 -10.92
CA ASP A 145 -14.59 -9.67 -10.15
C ASP A 145 -13.26 -9.15 -10.72
N TRP A 146 -12.38 -10.06 -11.15
CA TRP A 146 -11.13 -9.70 -11.80
C TRP A 146 -11.33 -9.03 -13.16
N LEU A 147 -12.27 -9.53 -13.98
CA LEU A 147 -12.65 -8.88 -15.24
C LEU A 147 -13.20 -7.47 -15.00
N VAL A 148 -13.98 -7.25 -13.95
CA VAL A 148 -14.46 -5.91 -13.58
C VAL A 148 -13.28 -5.01 -13.16
N ARG A 149 -12.31 -5.51 -12.38
CA ARG A 149 -11.07 -4.76 -12.09
C ARG A 149 -10.31 -4.40 -13.37
N MET A 150 -10.11 -5.36 -14.27
CA MET A 150 -9.46 -5.13 -15.56
C MET A 150 -10.14 -4.04 -16.37
N SER A 151 -11.48 -4.02 -16.41
CA SER A 151 -12.26 -2.99 -17.11
C SER A 151 -12.11 -1.58 -16.53
N ARG A 152 -11.59 -1.46 -15.31
CA ARG A 152 -11.38 -0.18 -14.60
C ARG A 152 -9.94 0.31 -14.62
N VAL A 153 -9.02 -0.44 -15.23
CA VAL A 153 -7.59 -0.08 -15.31
C VAL A 153 -7.39 1.31 -15.94
N GLU A 154 -8.17 1.64 -16.96
CA GLU A 154 -8.19 2.97 -17.58
C GLU A 154 -8.36 4.09 -16.56
N SER A 155 -9.32 3.96 -15.64
CA SER A 155 -9.58 4.96 -14.61
C SER A 155 -8.42 5.08 -13.61
N VAL A 156 -7.79 3.95 -13.23
CA VAL A 156 -6.61 3.97 -12.33
C VAL A 156 -5.43 4.68 -12.98
N ILE A 157 -5.21 4.44 -14.28
CA ILE A 157 -4.19 5.14 -15.08
C ILE A 157 -4.49 6.63 -15.15
N GLU A 158 -5.75 7.03 -15.39
CA GLU A 158 -6.15 8.43 -15.45
C GLU A 158 -5.90 9.16 -14.12
N GLN A 159 -6.34 8.59 -13.00
CA GLN A 159 -6.08 9.17 -11.68
C GLN A 159 -4.57 9.24 -11.38
N THR A 160 -3.79 8.26 -11.83
CA THR A 160 -2.32 8.31 -11.71
C THR A 160 -1.72 9.46 -12.51
N MET A 161 -2.18 9.67 -13.75
CA MET A 161 -1.74 10.80 -14.58
C MET A 161 -2.12 12.14 -13.95
N GLU A 162 -3.29 12.24 -13.30
CA GLU A 162 -3.70 13.45 -12.56
C GLU A 162 -2.76 13.76 -11.40
N LEU A 163 -2.41 12.76 -10.57
CA LEU A 163 -1.44 12.92 -9.49
C LEU A 163 -0.07 13.34 -10.01
N GLN A 164 0.39 12.69 -11.08
CA GLN A 164 1.67 12.99 -11.72
C GLN A 164 1.71 14.41 -12.29
N GLU A 165 0.63 14.87 -12.91
CA GLU A 165 0.55 16.22 -13.47
C GLU A 165 0.52 17.27 -12.35
N GLU A 166 -0.15 16.99 -11.23
CA GLU A 166 -0.09 17.86 -10.05
C GLU A 166 1.32 17.87 -9.43
N GLY A 167 1.98 16.72 -9.33
CA GLY A 167 3.39 16.61 -8.91
C GLY A 167 4.32 17.42 -9.81
N ARG A 168 4.14 17.33 -11.13
CA ARG A 168 4.88 18.09 -12.13
C ARG A 168 4.68 19.60 -11.99
N LYS A 169 3.46 20.06 -11.70
CA LYS A 169 3.16 21.49 -11.47
C LYS A 169 3.74 22.01 -10.17
N THR A 170 3.79 21.17 -9.13
CA THR A 170 4.18 21.57 -7.77
C THR A 170 5.62 21.23 -7.41
N GLY A 171 6.37 20.61 -8.32
CA GLY A 171 7.79 20.26 -8.14
C GLY A 171 8.05 18.95 -7.40
N TYR A 172 7.01 18.16 -7.12
CA TYR A 172 7.15 16.82 -6.56
C TYR A 172 7.38 15.81 -7.67
N MET A 173 8.64 15.67 -8.10
CA MET A 173 9.04 14.80 -9.20
C MET A 173 10.05 13.73 -8.74
N PRO A 174 9.93 12.48 -9.21
CA PRO A 174 10.89 11.42 -8.92
C PRO A 174 12.23 11.64 -9.65
N PRO A 175 13.33 11.00 -9.19
CA PRO A 175 14.60 11.00 -9.89
C PRO A 175 14.48 10.39 -11.30
N LYS A 176 15.10 11.05 -12.28
CA LYS A 176 15.13 10.62 -13.68
C LYS A 176 15.73 9.23 -13.87
N ILE A 177 16.81 8.91 -13.15
CA ILE A 177 17.46 7.59 -13.19
C ILE A 177 16.51 6.42 -12.82
N LEU A 178 15.47 6.68 -12.03
CA LEU A 178 14.45 5.68 -11.72
C LEU A 178 13.39 5.62 -12.82
N MET A 179 13.00 6.78 -13.36
CA MET A 179 11.96 6.88 -14.39
C MET A 179 12.44 6.35 -15.75
N GLU A 180 13.73 6.41 -16.05
CA GLU A 180 14.32 5.83 -17.28
C GLU A 180 14.16 4.30 -17.38
N ARG A 181 13.80 3.62 -16.28
CA ARG A 181 13.56 2.16 -16.24
C ARG A 181 12.11 1.76 -16.49
N ILE A 182 11.20 2.74 -16.55
CA ILE A 182 9.76 2.52 -16.63
C ILE A 182 9.25 2.35 -18.08
N PRO A 183 9.82 2.98 -19.13
CA PRO A 183 9.31 2.83 -20.49
C PRO A 183 9.16 1.38 -20.94
N ASP A 184 10.15 0.52 -20.66
CA ASP A 184 10.08 -0.91 -21.00
C ASP A 184 8.97 -1.64 -20.22
N GLN A 185 8.72 -1.26 -18.97
CA GLN A 185 7.62 -1.80 -18.14
C GLN A 185 6.25 -1.38 -18.66
N ILE A 186 6.10 -0.17 -19.21
CA ILE A 186 4.86 0.24 -19.85
C ILE A 186 4.72 -0.46 -21.21
N SER A 187 5.81 -0.57 -21.98
CA SER A 187 5.81 -1.22 -23.29
C SER A 187 5.43 -2.69 -23.22
N SER A 188 5.75 -3.40 -22.14
CA SER A 188 5.32 -4.81 -21.97
C SER A 188 3.80 -4.97 -21.88
N GLN A 189 3.06 -3.90 -21.61
CA GLN A 189 1.59 -3.90 -21.59
C GLN A 189 0.97 -3.63 -22.97
N LEU A 190 1.78 -3.26 -23.97
CA LEU A 190 1.34 -2.89 -25.32
C LEU A 190 1.41 -4.08 -26.27
N THR A 191 0.62 -5.12 -25.99
CA THR A 191 0.57 -6.34 -26.80
C THR A 191 -0.36 -6.20 -28.00
N GLU A 192 -0.01 -6.85 -29.13
CA GLU A 192 -0.89 -6.95 -30.31
C GLU A 192 -1.86 -8.13 -30.20
N ASP A 193 -1.42 -9.22 -29.57
CA ASP A 193 -2.25 -10.39 -29.26
C ASP A 193 -2.68 -10.33 -27.79
N PRO A 194 -3.98 -10.29 -27.46
CA PRO A 194 -4.46 -10.34 -26.10
C PRO A 194 -3.94 -11.53 -25.28
N GLU A 195 -3.72 -12.69 -25.90
CA GLU A 195 -3.25 -13.87 -25.18
C GLU A 195 -1.79 -13.73 -24.71
N SER A 196 -1.02 -12.86 -25.36
CA SER A 196 0.35 -12.52 -24.94
C SER A 196 0.41 -11.46 -23.85
N SER A 197 -0.74 -10.85 -23.50
CA SER A 197 -0.79 -9.79 -22.49
C SER A 197 -0.46 -10.34 -21.10
N PRO A 198 0.33 -9.61 -20.28
CA PRO A 198 0.52 -9.94 -18.87
C PRO A 198 -0.81 -10.05 -18.08
N PHE A 199 -1.84 -9.28 -18.46
CA PHE A 199 -3.17 -9.37 -17.86
C PHE A 199 -3.93 -10.67 -18.20
N TYR A 200 -3.51 -11.38 -19.25
CA TYR A 200 -4.15 -12.63 -19.67
C TYR A 200 -3.63 -13.86 -18.91
N ILE A 201 -2.45 -13.77 -18.27
CA ILE A 201 -1.77 -14.89 -17.60
C ILE A 201 -2.69 -15.65 -16.66
N ALA A 202 -3.50 -14.93 -15.88
CA ALA A 202 -4.43 -15.51 -14.92
C ALA A 202 -5.54 -16.40 -15.53
N PHE A 203 -5.81 -16.26 -16.83
CA PHE A 203 -6.87 -16.98 -17.56
C PHE A 203 -6.32 -18.14 -18.40
N ALA A 204 -5.00 -18.25 -18.54
CA ALA A 204 -4.36 -19.34 -19.27
C ALA A 204 -4.70 -20.69 -18.63
N GLU A 205 -4.57 -20.77 -17.30
CA GLU A 205 -4.92 -21.93 -16.50
C GLU A 205 -6.02 -21.56 -15.49
N MET A 206 -7.21 -22.12 -15.68
CA MET A 206 -8.35 -21.95 -14.77
C MET A 206 -8.66 -23.28 -14.09
N PRO A 207 -9.18 -23.29 -12.84
CA PRO A 207 -9.54 -24.51 -12.14
C PRO A 207 -10.52 -25.39 -12.93
N ASP A 208 -10.29 -26.70 -12.94
CA ASP A 208 -11.18 -27.70 -13.56
C ASP A 208 -12.59 -27.73 -12.94
N SER A 209 -12.77 -27.13 -11.76
CA SER A 209 -14.07 -26.94 -11.14
C SER A 209 -14.97 -25.91 -11.87
N ILE A 210 -14.40 -25.10 -12.77
CA ILE A 210 -15.14 -24.15 -13.62
C ILE A 210 -15.48 -24.84 -14.94
N SER A 211 -16.74 -24.74 -15.35
CA SER A 211 -17.22 -25.38 -16.59
C SER A 211 -16.46 -24.89 -17.82
N THR A 212 -16.26 -25.74 -18.82
CA THR A 212 -15.59 -25.34 -20.08
C THR A 212 -16.29 -24.16 -20.76
N GLU A 213 -17.62 -24.09 -20.68
CA GLU A 213 -18.42 -22.98 -21.20
C GLU A 213 -18.09 -21.65 -20.49
N ASP A 214 -18.03 -21.67 -19.16
CA ASP A 214 -17.65 -20.48 -18.37
C ASP A 214 -16.20 -20.08 -18.61
N GLN A 215 -15.27 -21.04 -18.65
CA GLN A 215 -13.87 -20.75 -18.94
C GLN A 215 -13.71 -20.05 -20.30
N GLU A 216 -14.40 -20.54 -21.33
CA GLU A 216 -14.35 -19.94 -22.66
C GLU A 216 -14.95 -18.53 -22.65
N ARG A 217 -16.13 -18.35 -22.05
CA ARG A 217 -16.78 -17.03 -21.93
C ARG A 217 -15.91 -16.01 -21.19
N ILE A 218 -15.28 -16.42 -20.09
CA ILE A 218 -14.38 -15.59 -19.29
C ILE A 218 -13.14 -15.21 -20.09
N ARG A 219 -12.49 -16.17 -20.78
CA ARG A 219 -11.32 -15.90 -21.65
C ARG A 219 -11.67 -14.93 -22.77
N GLN A 220 -12.81 -15.10 -23.44
CA GLN A 220 -13.24 -14.19 -24.50
C GLN A 220 -13.51 -12.77 -23.96
N THR A 221 -14.08 -12.67 -22.76
CA THR A 221 -14.29 -11.38 -22.10
C THR A 221 -12.96 -10.72 -21.72
N ALA A 222 -12.00 -11.48 -21.19
CA ALA A 222 -10.66 -11.00 -20.86
C ALA A 222 -9.96 -10.43 -22.09
N LYS A 223 -9.94 -11.18 -23.21
CA LYS A 223 -9.33 -10.76 -24.48
C LYS A 223 -9.91 -9.44 -24.96
N LYS A 224 -11.25 -9.33 -24.93
CA LYS A 224 -11.96 -8.12 -25.32
C LYS A 224 -11.57 -6.91 -24.45
N ILE A 225 -11.52 -7.08 -23.13
CA ILE A 225 -11.12 -5.99 -22.21
C ILE A 225 -9.67 -5.57 -22.47
N ILE A 226 -8.79 -6.54 -22.73
CA ILE A 226 -7.38 -6.29 -23.05
C ILE A 226 -7.25 -5.42 -24.30
N ASP A 227 -7.91 -5.81 -25.39
CA ASP A 227 -7.85 -5.10 -26.68
C ASP A 227 -8.55 -3.74 -26.66
N GLU A 228 -9.75 -3.68 -26.07
CA GLU A 228 -10.61 -2.51 -26.20
C GLU A 228 -10.37 -1.45 -25.12
N SER A 229 -9.81 -1.82 -23.97
CA SER A 229 -9.61 -0.91 -22.83
C SER A 229 -8.16 -0.84 -22.36
N ILE A 230 -7.54 -1.98 -22.00
CA ILE A 230 -6.22 -1.99 -21.35
C ILE A 230 -5.13 -1.48 -22.30
N VAL A 231 -4.97 -2.09 -23.48
CA VAL A 231 -3.92 -1.71 -24.44
C VAL A 231 -4.08 -0.24 -24.89
N PRO A 232 -5.28 0.26 -25.23
CA PRO A 232 -5.49 1.68 -25.52
C PRO A 232 -5.14 2.61 -24.35
N ALA A 233 -5.47 2.24 -23.11
CA ALA A 233 -5.16 3.03 -21.92
C ALA A 233 -3.65 3.12 -21.68
N TYR A 234 -2.93 1.99 -21.72
CA TYR A 234 -1.46 2.00 -21.62
C TYR A 234 -0.80 2.73 -22.78
N ARG A 235 -1.37 2.70 -23.99
CA ARG A 235 -0.84 3.47 -25.12
C ARG A 235 -0.96 4.97 -24.91
N ARG A 236 -2.04 5.44 -24.28
CA ARG A 236 -2.17 6.84 -23.85
C ARG A 236 -1.19 7.17 -22.73
N PHE A 237 -1.06 6.27 -21.76
CA PHE A 237 -0.14 6.42 -20.64
C PHE A 237 1.32 6.51 -21.08
N SER A 238 1.78 5.62 -21.97
CA SER A 238 3.13 5.64 -22.55
C SER A 238 3.42 6.99 -23.19
N ARG A 239 2.56 7.50 -24.07
CA ARG A 239 2.75 8.82 -24.68
C ARG A 239 2.86 9.93 -23.64
N TYR A 240 1.95 9.97 -22.66
CA TYR A 240 2.04 10.96 -21.59
C TYR A 240 3.34 10.82 -20.79
N PHE A 241 3.71 9.60 -20.43
CA PHE A 241 4.91 9.33 -19.65
C PHE A 241 6.17 9.81 -20.38
N ASP A 242 6.33 9.40 -21.63
CA ASP A 242 7.50 9.69 -22.46
C ASP A 242 7.57 11.18 -22.85
N ASP A 243 6.45 11.81 -23.19
CA ASP A 243 6.43 13.19 -23.67
C ASP A 243 6.40 14.25 -22.54
N ARG A 244 5.91 13.88 -21.34
CA ARG A 244 5.60 14.85 -20.27
C ARG A 244 6.25 14.53 -18.95
N TYR A 245 6.11 13.30 -18.45
CA TYR A 245 6.50 12.96 -17.08
C TYR A 245 8.00 12.64 -16.95
N LEU A 246 8.53 11.77 -17.82
CA LEU A 246 9.94 11.40 -17.84
C LEU A 246 10.86 12.61 -18.11
N PRO A 247 10.60 13.48 -19.11
CA PRO A 247 11.44 14.67 -19.35
C PRO A 247 11.42 15.68 -18.19
N ALA A 248 10.34 15.70 -17.40
CA ALA A 248 10.20 16.60 -16.25
C ALA A 248 10.81 16.02 -14.95
N SER A 249 11.24 14.75 -14.96
CA SER A 249 11.83 14.09 -13.79
C SER A 249 13.18 14.73 -13.43
N ARG A 250 13.47 14.82 -12.13
CA ARG A 250 14.63 15.57 -11.63
C ARG A 250 15.94 14.78 -11.82
N ASP A 251 17.04 15.45 -12.13
CA ASP A 251 18.36 14.81 -12.23
C ASP A 251 18.95 14.46 -10.85
N SER A 252 18.51 15.14 -9.79
CA SER A 252 18.91 14.83 -8.43
C SER A 252 18.36 13.48 -7.96
N ILE A 253 19.09 12.81 -7.08
CA ILE A 253 18.71 11.49 -6.55
C ILE A 253 18.14 11.56 -5.12
N GLY A 254 18.61 12.50 -4.29
CA GLY A 254 18.23 12.62 -2.89
C GLY A 254 16.81 13.18 -2.73
N ALA A 255 16.03 12.63 -1.80
CA ALA A 255 14.71 13.16 -1.46
C ALA A 255 14.78 14.59 -0.90
N SER A 256 15.93 14.99 -0.35
CA SER A 256 16.23 16.36 0.09
C SER A 256 16.05 17.43 -1.00
N SER A 257 16.15 17.06 -2.28
CA SER A 257 15.91 17.97 -3.40
C SER A 257 14.43 18.25 -3.70
N LEU A 258 13.49 17.57 -3.03
CA LEU A 258 12.06 17.83 -3.17
C LEU A 258 11.65 19.10 -2.40
N PRO A 259 10.46 19.68 -2.68
CA PRO A 259 9.88 20.69 -1.81
C PRO A 259 9.72 20.12 -0.38
N ASN A 260 10.26 20.81 0.62
CA ASN A 260 10.39 20.34 2.01
C ASN A 260 11.13 18.98 2.15
N GLY A 261 12.06 18.69 1.26
CA GLY A 261 12.72 17.39 1.13
C GLY A 261 13.57 16.97 2.34
N GLU A 262 14.23 17.91 3.03
CA GLU A 262 15.00 17.61 4.24
C GLU A 262 14.10 17.11 5.37
N ALA A 263 13.05 17.88 5.68
CA ALA A 263 12.03 17.48 6.65
C ALA A 263 11.32 16.18 6.26
N PHE A 264 11.06 15.98 4.96
CA PHE A 264 10.54 14.70 4.46
C PHE A 264 11.51 13.55 4.74
N TYR A 265 12.80 13.72 4.50
CA TYR A 265 13.79 12.67 4.74
C TYR A 265 13.92 12.35 6.23
N GLU A 266 13.95 13.36 7.11
CA GLU A 266 13.93 13.18 8.56
C GLU A 266 12.67 12.44 9.03
N TYR A 267 11.50 12.83 8.52
CA TYR A 267 10.24 12.14 8.76
C TYR A 267 10.32 10.66 8.34
N ARG A 268 10.86 10.36 7.14
CA ARG A 268 10.99 8.98 6.65
C ARG A 268 11.96 8.16 7.50
N VAL A 269 13.08 8.73 7.94
CA VAL A 269 14.00 8.04 8.86
C VAL A 269 13.28 7.68 10.16
N ARG A 270 12.53 8.61 10.76
CA ARG A 270 11.75 8.33 11.98
C ARG A 270 10.66 7.28 11.75
N SER A 271 9.87 7.41 10.68
CA SER A 271 8.77 6.50 10.35
C SER A 271 9.28 5.05 10.19
N PHE A 272 10.35 4.84 9.42
CA PHE A 272 10.89 3.51 9.16
C PHE A 272 11.76 2.92 10.28
N THR A 273 12.57 3.75 10.95
CA THR A 273 13.46 3.23 12.01
C THR A 273 12.76 3.15 13.35
N THR A 274 11.66 3.89 13.54
CA THR A 274 10.94 4.04 14.80
C THR A 274 11.76 4.72 15.91
N THR A 275 12.96 5.20 15.58
CA THR A 275 13.87 5.88 16.51
C THR A 275 13.67 7.39 16.49
N GLN A 276 14.26 8.06 17.48
CA GLN A 276 14.38 9.53 17.53
C GLN A 276 15.71 10.02 16.91
N MET A 277 16.51 9.12 16.32
CA MET A 277 17.80 9.48 15.74
C MET A 277 17.60 10.34 14.49
N THR A 278 18.42 11.37 14.37
CA THR A 278 18.53 12.18 13.16
C THR A 278 19.17 11.37 12.02
N PRO A 279 18.96 11.76 10.74
CA PRO A 279 19.64 11.10 9.62
C PRO A 279 21.16 11.04 9.76
N ASP A 280 21.79 12.09 10.30
CA ASP A 280 23.23 12.14 10.54
C ASP A 280 23.70 11.16 11.61
N GLU A 281 22.91 10.99 12.67
CA GLU A 281 23.20 10.00 13.72
C GLU A 281 23.07 8.58 13.18
N VAL A 282 22.04 8.30 12.38
CA VAL A 282 21.87 7.01 11.70
C VAL A 282 23.04 6.74 10.75
N HIS A 283 23.46 7.74 9.97
CA HIS A 283 24.59 7.60 9.06
C HIS A 283 25.89 7.29 9.81
N ARG A 284 26.18 8.02 10.89
CA ARG A 284 27.38 7.80 11.72
C ARG A 284 27.39 6.44 12.39
N LEU A 285 26.23 6.00 12.90
CA LEU A 285 26.09 4.65 13.44
C LEU A 285 26.35 3.60 12.34
N GLY A 286 25.77 3.78 11.15
CA GLY A 286 25.99 2.90 10.01
C GLY A 286 27.46 2.77 9.63
N LEU A 287 28.21 3.87 9.57
CA LEU A 287 29.66 3.84 9.30
C LEU A 287 30.43 3.06 10.38
N THR A 288 30.03 3.21 11.64
CA THR A 288 30.63 2.50 12.78
C THR A 288 30.37 1.00 12.68
N GLU A 289 29.12 0.61 12.40
CA GLU A 289 28.74 -0.79 12.26
C GLU A 289 29.34 -1.46 11.02
N VAL A 290 29.45 -0.76 9.89
CA VAL A 290 30.16 -1.26 8.69
C VAL A 290 31.60 -1.58 9.03
N LYS A 291 32.30 -0.70 9.76
CA LYS A 291 33.67 -0.95 10.19
C LYS A 291 33.74 -2.16 11.12
N ARG A 292 32.91 -2.21 12.17
CA ARG A 292 32.89 -3.30 13.15
C ARG A 292 32.66 -4.66 12.49
N ILE A 293 31.66 -4.77 11.63
CA ILE A 293 31.32 -6.01 10.92
C ILE A 293 32.45 -6.41 9.97
N ARG A 294 33.07 -5.45 9.26
CA ARG A 294 34.21 -5.75 8.39
C ARG A 294 35.42 -6.27 9.18
N ASP A 295 35.70 -5.70 10.34
CA ASP A 295 36.77 -6.17 11.22
C ASP A 295 36.48 -7.61 11.71
N GLU A 296 35.24 -7.92 12.08
CA GLU A 296 34.82 -9.28 12.47
C GLU A 296 34.95 -10.29 11.32
N MET A 297 34.56 -9.91 10.10
CA MET A 297 34.75 -10.74 8.91
C MET A 297 36.24 -11.00 8.65
N GLN A 298 37.11 -10.00 8.86
CA GLN A 298 38.55 -10.19 8.67
C GLN A 298 39.14 -11.19 9.67
N LEU A 299 38.70 -11.19 10.93
CA LEU A 299 39.14 -12.18 11.91
C LEU A 299 38.83 -13.62 11.46
N ILE A 300 37.68 -13.83 10.83
CA ILE A 300 37.28 -15.14 10.30
C ILE A 300 38.16 -15.51 9.09
N ILE A 301 38.43 -14.57 8.19
CA ILE A 301 39.31 -14.78 7.03
C ILE A 301 40.71 -15.20 7.48
N ASP A 302 41.23 -14.53 8.51
CA ASP A 302 42.54 -14.82 9.10
C ASP A 302 42.56 -16.20 9.77
N GLU A 303 41.50 -16.58 10.50
CA GLU A 303 41.36 -17.91 11.13
C GLU A 303 41.28 -19.05 10.11
N LEU A 304 40.65 -18.80 8.96
CA LEU A 304 40.58 -19.76 7.85
C LEU A 304 41.90 -19.86 7.06
N GLU A 305 42.91 -19.04 7.42
CA GLU A 305 44.19 -18.93 6.72
C GLU A 305 44.01 -18.70 5.21
N PHE A 306 42.94 -17.99 4.83
CA PHE A 306 42.62 -17.77 3.43
C PHE A 306 43.68 -16.88 2.78
N SER A 307 44.22 -17.35 1.65
CA SER A 307 45.23 -16.62 0.89
C SER A 307 44.57 -15.65 -0.09
N GLY A 308 44.68 -14.35 0.16
CA GLY A 308 44.18 -13.32 -0.75
C GLY A 308 43.71 -12.07 -0.01
N SER A 309 43.10 -11.14 -0.76
CA SER A 309 42.42 -9.99 -0.20
C SER A 309 41.03 -10.34 0.31
N PHE A 310 40.43 -9.41 1.07
CA PHE A 310 39.02 -9.50 1.46
C PHE A 310 38.09 -9.66 0.24
N ASP A 311 38.37 -8.96 -0.86
CA ASP A 311 37.56 -9.05 -2.08
C ASP A 311 37.74 -10.41 -2.77
N ASP A 312 38.95 -10.99 -2.71
CA ASP A 312 39.21 -12.36 -3.21
C ASP A 312 38.41 -13.39 -2.39
N PHE A 313 38.34 -13.21 -1.07
CA PHE A 313 37.53 -14.08 -0.20
C PHE A 313 36.04 -13.98 -0.53
N LEU A 314 35.51 -12.76 -0.72
CA LEU A 314 34.12 -12.57 -1.14
C LEU A 314 33.85 -13.18 -2.53
N ASN A 315 34.82 -13.11 -3.44
CA ASN A 315 34.69 -13.76 -4.74
C ASN A 315 34.69 -15.28 -4.61
N PHE A 316 35.62 -15.85 -3.84
CA PHE A 316 35.66 -17.28 -3.53
C PHE A 316 34.31 -17.79 -3.01
N LEU A 317 33.72 -17.12 -2.01
CA LEU A 317 32.39 -17.48 -1.48
C LEU A 317 31.27 -17.42 -2.53
N ARG A 318 31.40 -16.56 -3.54
CA ARG A 318 30.41 -16.38 -4.62
C ARG A 318 30.62 -17.27 -5.84
N THR A 319 31.76 -17.93 -5.96
CA THR A 319 32.11 -18.63 -7.20
C THR A 319 32.54 -20.07 -7.00
N ASP A 320 32.99 -20.44 -5.81
CA ASP A 320 33.42 -21.80 -5.56
C ASP A 320 32.22 -22.75 -5.52
N SER A 321 32.29 -23.82 -6.31
CA SER A 321 31.21 -24.79 -6.48
C SER A 321 30.79 -25.45 -5.17
N GLN A 322 31.66 -25.50 -4.16
CA GLN A 322 31.31 -26.11 -2.87
C GLN A 322 30.16 -25.40 -2.14
N PHE A 323 29.87 -24.13 -2.48
CA PHE A 323 28.78 -23.35 -1.91
C PHE A 323 27.49 -23.44 -2.73
N TYR A 324 27.46 -24.28 -3.77
CA TYR A 324 26.32 -24.49 -4.65
C TYR A 324 25.87 -25.95 -4.58
N TYR A 325 24.56 -26.17 -4.62
CA TYR A 325 23.99 -27.52 -4.79
C TYR A 325 24.21 -27.99 -6.24
N ASP A 326 24.45 -29.29 -6.40
CA ASP A 326 24.59 -29.95 -7.71
C ASP A 326 23.30 -29.88 -8.56
#